data_AF-E5KEA2-F1
#
_entry.id   AF-E5KEA2-F1
#
_cell.length_a   1.000
_cell.length_b   1.000
_cell.length_c   1.000
_cell.angle_alpha   90.00
_cell.angle_beta   90.00
_cell.angle_gamma   90.00
#
_symmetry.space_group_name_H-M   'P 1'
#
loop_
_entity.id
_entity.type
_entity.pdbx_description
1 polymer ?
#
loop_
_entity_poly.entity_id
_entity_poly.type
_entity_poly.pdbx_seq_one_letter_code
_entity_poly.pdbx_strand_id
1 'polypeptide(L)' 'TLGLIRNSGVEPTIILYLETPPSRQTLLQLIAEMGISVRSLLRQNVEPFTVLGLSEDKFSDSELIDF' A
#
# COMPACT_ATOMS: atom_id res chain seq x y z
N THR A 1 -10.43 -2.61 -11.09
CA THR A 1 -9.73 -3.88 -10.80
C THR A 1 -10.68 -4.98 -10.37
N LEU A 2 -11.49 -4.83 -9.31
CA LEU A 2 -12.42 -5.88 -8.83
C LEU A 2 -13.34 -6.46 -9.92
N GLY A 3 -13.93 -5.62 -10.77
CA GLY A 3 -14.80 -6.08 -11.86
C GLY A 3 -14.07 -6.97 -12.88
N LEU A 4 -12.79 -6.70 -13.17
CA LEU A 4 -12.00 -7.52 -14.09
C LEU A 4 -11.70 -8.91 -13.50
N ILE A 5 -11.44 -8.98 -12.19
CA ILE A 5 -11.17 -10.25 -11.49
C ILE A 5 -12.43 -11.13 -11.47
N ARG A 6 -13.58 -10.55 -11.15
CA ARG A 6 -14.87 -11.28 -11.20
C ARG A 6 -15.21 -11.75 -12.61
N ASN A 7 -14.92 -10.93 -13.63
CA ASN A 7 -15.13 -11.30 -15.03
C ASN A 7 -14.23 -12.47 -15.49
N SER A 8 -13.12 -12.77 -14.81
CA SER A 8 -12.33 -13.98 -15.08
C SER A 8 -12.88 -15.24 -14.39
N GLY A 9 -14.05 -15.16 -13.75
CA GLY A 9 -14.69 -16.28 -13.05
C GLY A 9 -14.11 -16.59 -11.66
N VAL A 10 -13.24 -15.73 -11.13
CA VAL A 10 -12.63 -15.88 -9.81
C VAL A 10 -13.32 -14.92 -8.84
N GLU A 11 -13.83 -15.42 -7.71
CA GLU A 11 -14.29 -14.56 -6.62
C GLU A 11 -13.11 -14.32 -5.65
N PRO A 12 -12.54 -13.11 -5.61
CA PRO A 12 -11.41 -12.83 -4.74
C PRO A 12 -11.85 -12.62 -3.30
N THR A 13 -10.96 -12.92 -2.36
CA THR A 13 -11.12 -12.42 -0.99
C THR A 13 -10.99 -10.90 -0.99
N ILE A 14 -11.99 -10.22 -0.43
CA ILE A 14 -12.03 -8.75 -0.35
C ILE A 14 -11.54 -8.31 1.02
N ILE A 15 -10.49 -7.50 1.05
CA ILE A 15 -9.95 -6.89 2.27
C ILE A 15 -10.17 -5.38 2.18
N LEU A 16 -10.95 -4.82 3.10
CA LEU A 16 -11.12 -3.38 3.25
C LEU A 16 -9.93 -2.82 4.02
N TYR A 17 -8.83 -2.56 3.31
CA TYR A 17 -7.54 -2.23 3.93
C TYR A 17 -7.53 -0.96 4.80
N LEU A 18 -8.52 -0.07 4.64
CA LEU A 18 -8.69 1.09 5.53
C LEU A 18 -9.29 0.72 6.90
N GLU A 19 -10.05 -0.38 6.96
CA GLU A 19 -10.67 -0.89 8.19
C GLU A 19 -9.84 -2.02 8.81
N THR A 20 -9.24 -2.85 7.95
CA THR A 20 -8.47 -4.04 8.31
C THR A 20 -7.11 -4.01 7.59
N PRO A 21 -6.20 -3.11 7.99
CA PRO A 21 -4.90 -3.00 7.35
C PRO A 21 -4.10 -4.29 7.53
N PRO A 22 -3.23 -4.64 6.55
CA PRO A 22 -2.34 -5.78 6.68
C PRO A 22 -1.37 -5.57 7.85
N SER A 23 -0.87 -6.67 8.41
CA SER A 23 0.24 -6.60 9.35
C SER A 23 1.49 -6.04 8.66
N ARG A 24 2.43 -5.47 9.44
CA ARG A 24 3.72 -4.99 8.91
C ARG A 24 4.47 -6.06 8.11
N GLN A 25 4.48 -7.29 8.59
CA GLN A 25 5.12 -8.42 7.90
C GLN A 25 4.44 -8.72 6.56
N THR A 26 3.09 -8.73 6.55
CA THR A 26 2.31 -8.93 5.33
C THR A 26 2.54 -7.80 4.33
N LEU A 27 2.58 -6.54 4.78
CA LEU A 27 2.83 -5.39 3.91
C LEU A 27 4.21 -5.46 3.24
N LEU A 28 5.25 -5.79 4.01
CA LEU A 28 6.60 -5.99 3.48
C LEU A 28 6.66 -7.09 2.42
N GLN A 29 5.99 -8.21 2.68
CA GLN A 29 5.92 -9.31 1.71
C GLN A 29 5.22 -8.88 0.42
N LEU A 30 4.08 -8.21 0.52
CA LEU A 30 3.34 -7.71 -0.65
C LEU A 30 4.18 -6.73 -1.48
N ILE A 31 4.92 -5.82 -0.84
CA ILE A 31 5.81 -4.87 -1.53
C ILE A 31 6.90 -5.62 -2.30
N ALA A 32 7.52 -6.63 -1.67
CA ALA A 32 8.52 -7.47 -2.32
C ALA A 32 7.96 -8.24 -3.51
N GLU A 33 6.76 -8.83 -3.38
CA GLU A 33 6.08 -9.56 -4.47
C GLU A 33 5.66 -8.64 -5.62
N MET A 34 5.31 -7.38 -5.34
CA MET A 34 5.01 -6.37 -6.37
C MET A 34 6.26 -5.88 -7.11
N GLY A 35 7.47 -6.06 -6.55
CA GLY A 35 8.72 -5.61 -7.17
C GLY A 35 8.86 -4.08 -7.28
N ILE A 36 8.17 -3.33 -6.42
CA ILE A 36 8.22 -1.86 -6.37
C ILE A 36 8.91 -1.38 -5.10
N SER A 37 9.35 -0.11 -5.06
CA SER A 37 9.83 0.50 -3.82
C SER A 37 8.67 0.85 -2.89
N VAL A 38 8.96 0.95 -1.58
CA VAL A 38 7.96 1.38 -0.58
C VAL A 38 7.39 2.76 -0.94
N ARG A 39 8.25 3.69 -1.34
CA ARG A 39 7.86 5.05 -1.74
C ARG A 39 6.88 5.06 -2.92
N SER A 40 7.02 4.13 -3.87
CA SER A 40 6.09 4.00 -5.00
C SER A 40 4.69 3.53 -4.59
N LEU A 41 4.53 2.92 -3.42
CA LEU A 41 3.23 2.50 -2.89
C LEU A 41 2.45 3.65 -2.22
N LEU A 42 3.14 4.74 -1.84
CA LEU A 42 2.51 5.87 -1.14
C LEU A 42 1.46 6.57 -2.02
N ARG A 43 0.27 6.75 -1.46
CA ARG A 43 -0.78 7.54 -2.09
C ARG A 43 -0.48 9.02 -1.87
N GLN A 44 -0.33 9.80 -2.94
CA GLN A 44 0.09 11.21 -2.86
C GLN A 44 -1.07 12.17 -2.56
N ASN A 45 -2.28 11.88 -3.08
CA ASN A 45 -3.45 12.76 -2.95
C ASN A 45 -4.27 12.45 -1.69
N VAL A 46 -3.61 12.40 -0.54
CA VAL A 46 -4.24 12.24 0.79
C VAL A 46 -3.64 13.23 1.76
N GLU A 47 -4.43 13.68 2.72
CA GLU A 47 -4.00 14.68 3.71
C GLU A 47 -2.73 14.28 4.49
N PRO A 48 -2.55 13.03 4.98
CA PRO A 48 -1.33 12.63 5.69
C PRO A 48 -0.06 12.78 4.86
N PHE A 49 -0.13 12.55 3.54
CA PHE A 49 1.03 12.64 2.65
C PHE A 49 1.61 14.06 2.64
N THR A 50 0.74 15.06 2.54
CA THR A 50 1.13 16.47 2.51
C THR A 50 1.52 16.98 3.90
N VAL A 51 0.74 16.63 4.94
CA VAL A 51 0.96 17.10 6.32
C VAL A 51 2.28 16.56 6.89
N LEU A 52 2.63 15.30 6.58
CA LEU A 52 3.87 14.67 7.04
C LEU A 52 5.07 14.95 6.10
N GLY A 53 4.84 15.61 4.96
CA GLY A 53 5.89 15.91 3.98
C GLY A 53 6.51 14.67 3.35
N LEU A 54 5.72 13.61 3.13
CA LEU A 54 6.21 12.30 2.64
C LEU A 54 6.80 12.34 1.22
N SER A 55 6.67 13.47 0.52
CA SER A 55 7.35 13.74 -0.74
C SER A 55 8.86 13.92 -0.57
N GLU A 56 9.35 14.27 0.62
CA GLU A 56 10.77 14.49 0.88
C GLU A 56 11.55 13.17 0.89
N ASP A 57 12.74 13.17 0.29
CA ASP A 57 13.65 12.01 0.22
C ASP A 57 14.50 11.86 1.50
N LYS A 58 13.83 12.00 2.66
CA LYS A 58 14.45 11.93 3.99
C LYS A 58 14.01 10.72 4.81
N PHE A 59 12.97 10.03 4.36
CA PHE A 59 12.39 8.88 5.05
C PHE A 59 12.95 7.58 4.46
N SER A 60 13.40 6.70 5.34
CA SER A 60 13.74 5.31 5.02
C SER A 60 12.50 4.49 4.71
N ASP A 61 12.68 3.38 3.99
CA ASP A 61 11.60 2.43 3.69
C ASP A 61 10.91 1.89 4.97
N SER A 62 11.67 1.71 6.06
CA SER A 62 11.09 1.32 7.35
C SER A 62 10.18 2.39 7.94
N GLU A 63 10.61 3.65 7.91
CA GLU A 63 9.79 4.76 8.44
C GLU A 63 8.53 4.94 7.58
N LEU A 64 8.65 4.80 6.26
CA LEU A 64 7.51 4.88 5.34
C LEU A 64 6.47 3.78 5.55
N ILE A 65 6.88 2.61 6.05
CA ILE A 65 5.99 1.49 6.36
C ILE A 65 5.26 1.69 7.69
N ASP A 66 5.87 2.44 8.61
CA ASP A 66 5.34 2.63 9.96
C ASP A 66 4.45 3.89 10.08
N PHE A 67 4.29 4.68 9.01
CA PHE A 67 3.30 5.78 8.88
C PHE A 67 1.89 5.26 8.56
#